data_AF-A0A947UP43-F1
#
_entry.id   AF-A0A947UP43-F1
#
_cell.length_a   1.000
_cell.length_b   1.000
_cell.length_c   1.000
_cell.angle_alpha   90.00
_cell.angle_beta   90.00
_cell.angle_gamma   90.00
#
_symmetry.space_group_name_H-M   'P 1'
#
loop_
_entity.id
_entity.type
_entity.pdbx_description
1 polymer ?
#
loop_
_entity_poly.entity_id
_entity_poly.type
_entity_poly.pdbx_seq_one_letter_code
_entity_poly.pdbx_strand_id
1 'polypeptide(L)'
;MMRVTSLEGPLLDFWVAKSENLKLLPEPGEDGLRHVNGSGYWHPGTYHPSSDWSQGGAIVANDWYAIEDALIEWFGINWPFIKAITDTPLKWLMRAYVKTKFGDEVEEVENLLPGQ
;
A
#
# COMPACT_ATOMS: atom_id res chain seq x y z
N MET A 1 5.92 2.91 -17.34
CA MET A 1 4.66 2.89 -16.54
C MET A 1 4.46 1.48 -16.04
N MET A 2 4.02 1.32 -14.80
CA MET A 2 3.81 0.02 -14.16
C MET A 2 2.35 -0.15 -13.72
N ARG A 3 1.78 -1.33 -13.92
CA ARG A 3 0.42 -1.63 -13.48
C ARG A 3 0.35 -1.70 -11.96
N VAL A 4 -0.64 -1.05 -11.36
CA VAL A 4 -0.87 -1.10 -9.91
C VAL A 4 -1.08 -2.53 -9.42
N THR A 5 -1.76 -3.37 -10.21
CA THR A 5 -1.96 -4.79 -9.92
C THR A 5 -0.68 -5.64 -9.89
N SER A 6 0.46 -5.10 -10.36
CA SER A 6 1.78 -5.75 -10.29
C SER A 6 2.68 -5.23 -9.16
N LEU A 7 2.27 -4.19 -8.41
CA LEU A 7 3.08 -3.65 -7.31
C LEU A 7 3.20 -4.68 -6.17
N GLU A 8 4.39 -4.87 -5.62
CA GLU A 8 4.67 -5.81 -4.54
C GLU A 8 5.67 -5.27 -3.53
N GLY A 9 5.57 -5.78 -2.29
CA GLY A 9 6.50 -5.50 -1.20
C GLY A 9 6.76 -4.00 -1.00
N PRO A 10 8.03 -3.60 -0.80
CA PRO A 10 8.39 -2.20 -0.53
C PRO A 10 7.94 -1.20 -1.60
N LEU A 11 7.82 -1.63 -2.86
CA LEU A 11 7.33 -0.76 -3.94
C LEU A 11 5.84 -0.48 -3.78
N LEU A 12 5.03 -1.47 -3.38
CA LEU A 12 3.63 -1.23 -3.04
C LEU A 12 3.51 -0.32 -1.82
N ASP A 13 4.29 -0.57 -0.77
CA ASP A 13 4.27 0.22 0.46
C ASP A 13 4.67 1.69 0.21
N PHE A 14 5.63 1.94 -0.69
CA PHE A 14 5.97 3.28 -1.17
C PHE A 14 4.77 4.00 -1.80
N TRP A 15 4.05 3.34 -2.72
CA TRP A 15 2.89 3.96 -3.37
C TRP A 15 1.73 4.19 -2.41
N VAL A 16 1.58 3.33 -1.38
CA VAL A 16 0.64 3.58 -0.28
C VAL A 16 1.09 4.81 0.53
N ALA A 17 2.37 4.94 0.86
CA ALA A 17 2.89 6.11 1.57
C ALA A 17 2.67 7.41 0.78
N LYS A 18 2.88 7.37 -0.54
CA LYS A 18 2.61 8.50 -1.45
C LYS A 18 1.12 8.82 -1.53
N SER A 19 0.24 7.81 -1.53
CA SER A 19 -1.23 7.97 -1.49
C SER A 19 -1.69 8.71 -0.22
N GLU A 20 -1.06 8.41 0.91
CA GLU A 20 -1.31 9.03 2.23
C GLU A 20 -0.59 10.39 2.42
N ASN A 21 0.13 10.89 1.39
CA ASN A 21 0.96 12.09 1.46
C ASN A 21 2.00 12.08 2.60
N LEU A 22 2.54 10.89 2.93
CA LEU A 22 3.55 10.74 3.97
C LEU A 22 4.92 11.22 3.50
N LYS A 23 5.66 11.87 4.40
CA LYS A 23 7.04 12.29 4.17
C LYS A 23 8.01 11.17 4.57
N LEU A 24 9.05 10.94 3.77
CA LEU A 24 10.09 9.98 4.15
C LEU A 24 10.83 10.49 5.40
N LEU A 25 11.01 9.63 6.40
CA LEU A 25 11.91 9.90 7.53
C LEU A 25 13.37 9.90 7.04
N PRO A 26 14.16 10.94 7.35
CA PRO A 26 15.56 11.01 6.93
C PRO A 26 16.43 9.92 7.56
N GLU A 27 16.09 9.51 8.78
CA GLU A 27 16.80 8.45 9.51
C GLU A 27 15.86 7.26 9.72
N PRO A 28 16.38 6.02 9.60
CA PRO A 28 15.65 4.86 10.08
C PRO A 28 15.31 5.08 11.56
N GLY A 29 14.05 4.82 11.94
CA GLY A 29 13.72 4.76 13.36
C GLY A 29 14.65 3.76 14.07
N GLU A 30 14.97 4.01 15.34
CA GLU A 30 15.79 3.09 16.13
C GLU A 30 15.29 1.64 15.99
N ASP A 31 16.23 0.69 15.96
CA ASP A 31 15.93 -0.73 15.81
C ASP A 31 14.84 -1.18 16.79
N GLY A 32 13.75 -1.73 16.26
CA GLY A 32 12.60 -2.20 17.03
C GLY A 32 11.46 -1.19 17.19
N LEU A 33 11.61 0.05 16.72
CA LEU A 33 10.49 1.00 16.66
C LEU A 33 9.50 0.60 15.55
N ARG A 34 8.22 0.52 15.93
CA ARG A 34 7.12 0.32 14.99
C ARG A 34 6.75 1.63 14.31
N HIS A 35 6.21 1.55 13.10
CA HIS A 35 5.59 2.72 12.47
C HIS A 35 4.46 3.29 13.36
N VAL A 36 4.38 4.62 13.41
CA VAL A 36 3.34 5.34 14.16
C VAL A 36 2.31 5.89 13.17
N ASN A 37 1.12 5.28 13.16
CA ASN A 37 0.00 5.71 12.33
C ASN A 37 -0.35 7.18 12.61
N GLY A 38 -0.54 7.97 11.56
CA GLY A 38 -0.90 9.39 11.68
C GLY A 38 0.27 10.32 12.02
N SER A 39 1.52 9.83 12.08
CA SER A 39 2.70 10.69 12.29
C SER A 39 2.95 11.67 11.12
N GLY A 40 2.40 11.39 9.93
CA GLY A 40 2.69 12.13 8.70
C GLY A 40 4.01 11.72 8.04
N TYR A 41 4.65 10.66 8.53
CA TYR A 41 5.93 10.17 8.03
C TYR A 41 5.94 8.67 7.77
N TRP A 42 6.81 8.20 6.89
CA TRP A 42 7.04 6.78 6.61
C TRP A 42 8.52 6.46 6.49
N HIS A 43 8.90 5.18 6.64
CA HIS A 43 10.24 4.69 6.39
C HIS A 43 10.16 3.25 5.85
N PRO A 44 10.94 2.86 4.82
CA PRO A 44 10.86 1.52 4.21
C PRO A 44 11.19 0.37 5.17
N GLY A 45 11.92 0.64 6.26
CA GLY A 45 12.21 -0.34 7.30
C GLY A 45 11.06 -0.61 8.27
N THR A 46 10.09 0.30 8.41
CA THR A 46 9.04 0.20 9.44
C THR A 46 7.61 0.30 8.90
N TYR A 47 7.43 0.85 7.69
CA TYR A 47 6.14 1.05 7.04
C TYR A 47 5.87 -0.06 6.01
N HIS A 48 4.99 -1.00 6.37
CA HIS A 48 4.68 -2.22 5.62
C HIS A 48 3.16 -2.47 5.51
N PRO A 49 2.34 -1.48 5.10
CA PRO A 49 0.87 -1.60 5.09
C PRO A 49 0.35 -2.74 4.20
N SER A 50 1.12 -3.21 3.22
CA SER A 50 0.77 -4.36 2.38
C SER A 50 0.88 -5.71 3.08
N SER A 51 1.48 -5.76 4.28
CA SER A 51 1.67 -7.00 5.05
C SER A 51 1.40 -6.90 6.56
N ASP A 52 1.32 -5.68 7.12
CA ASP A 52 1.02 -5.43 8.53
C ASP A 52 -0.37 -4.81 8.71
N TRP A 53 -1.30 -5.59 9.29
CA TRP A 53 -2.68 -5.16 9.55
C TRP A 53 -2.78 -3.99 10.53
N SER A 54 -1.80 -3.80 11.42
CA SER A 54 -1.81 -2.66 12.33
C SER A 54 -1.63 -1.32 11.59
N GLN A 55 -1.10 -1.37 10.36
CA GLN A 55 -0.87 -0.22 9.49
C GLN A 55 -1.95 -0.17 8.39
N GLY A 56 -2.06 -1.23 7.58
CA GLY A 56 -3.01 -1.29 6.47
C GLY A 56 -4.48 -1.31 6.91
N GLY A 57 -4.78 -1.84 8.10
CA GLY A 57 -6.15 -1.91 8.61
C GLY A 57 -6.79 -0.54 8.83
N ALA A 58 -6.03 0.46 9.27
CA ALA A 58 -6.52 1.83 9.43
C ALA A 58 -6.88 2.45 8.08
N ILE A 59 -6.05 2.24 7.05
CA ILE A 59 -6.30 2.70 5.68
C ILE A 59 -7.58 2.06 5.14
N VAL A 60 -7.70 0.73 5.27
CA VAL A 60 -8.89 -0.01 4.81
C VAL A 60 -10.15 0.47 5.49
N ALA A 61 -10.11 0.72 6.80
CA ALA A 61 -11.27 1.21 7.54
C ALA A 61 -11.71 2.61 7.11
N ASN A 62 -10.76 3.49 6.75
CA ASN A 62 -11.04 4.86 6.36
C ASN A 62 -11.53 5.00 4.91
N ASP A 63 -11.06 4.14 3.99
CA ASP A 63 -11.33 4.22 2.55
C ASP A 63 -12.06 2.97 1.98
N TRP A 64 -12.74 2.19 2.83
CA TRP A 64 -13.34 0.90 2.46
C TRP A 64 -14.15 0.95 1.16
N TYR A 65 -15.07 1.90 1.03
CA TYR A 65 -15.96 1.96 -0.14
C TYR A 65 -15.20 2.17 -1.45
N ALA A 66 -14.19 3.05 -1.46
CA ALA A 66 -13.39 3.29 -2.66
C ALA A 66 -12.50 2.09 -3.00
N ILE A 67 -11.96 1.41 -1.99
CA ILE A 67 -11.18 0.18 -2.14
C ILE A 67 -12.06 -0.94 -2.70
N GLU A 68 -13.27 -1.12 -2.16
CA GLU A 68 -14.22 -2.13 -2.60
C GLU A 68 -14.67 -1.87 -4.04
N ASP A 69 -15.00 -0.64 -4.39
CA ASP A 69 -15.36 -0.26 -5.77
C ASP A 69 -14.22 -0.58 -6.75
N ALA A 70 -12.97 -0.27 -6.40
CA ALA A 70 -11.80 -0.59 -7.23
C ALA A 70 -11.61 -2.11 -7.41
N LEU A 71 -11.88 -2.91 -6.37
CA LEU A 71 -11.83 -4.37 -6.48
C LEU A 71 -12.98 -4.93 -7.33
N ILE A 72 -14.19 -4.37 -7.19
CA ILE A 72 -15.34 -4.73 -8.02
C ILE A 72 -15.07 -4.37 -9.50
N GLU A 73 -14.42 -3.24 -9.77
CA GLU A 73 -14.05 -2.85 -11.14
C GLU A 73 -13.08 -3.86 -11.77
N TRP A 74 -12.06 -4.29 -11.03
CA TRP A 74 -11.08 -5.25 -11.54
C TRP A 74 -11.61 -6.69 -11.66
N PHE A 75 -12.46 -7.11 -10.72
CA PHE A 75 -12.73 -8.53 -10.49
C PHE A 75 -14.22 -8.88 -10.39
N GLY A 76 -15.10 -7.89 -10.40
CA GLY A 76 -16.54 -8.03 -10.18
C GLY A 76 -16.90 -8.24 -8.71
N ILE A 77 -18.20 -8.36 -8.43
CA ILE A 77 -18.76 -8.53 -7.07
C ILE A 77 -18.26 -9.77 -6.33
N ASN A 78 -17.67 -10.74 -7.05
CA ASN A 78 -17.16 -11.99 -6.48
C ASN A 78 -15.67 -11.89 -6.08
N TRP A 79 -15.07 -10.70 -6.15
CA TRP A 79 -13.69 -10.47 -5.71
C TRP A 79 -13.35 -11.07 -4.33
N PRO A 80 -14.25 -11.08 -3.32
CA PRO A 80 -13.90 -11.63 -2.00
C PRO A 80 -13.62 -13.15 -2.00
N PHE A 81 -14.00 -13.86 -3.07
CA PHE A 81 -13.82 -15.30 -3.21
C PHE A 81 -12.63 -15.68 -4.10
N ILE A 82 -11.93 -14.71 -4.68
CA ILE A 82 -10.78 -14.98 -5.53
C ILE A 82 -9.60 -15.43 -4.66
N LYS A 83 -9.10 -16.65 -4.90
CA LYS A 83 -8.03 -17.25 -4.09
C LYS A 83 -6.79 -16.35 -3.93
N ALA A 84 -6.36 -15.70 -5.02
CA ALA A 84 -5.20 -14.80 -4.98
C ALA A 84 -5.40 -13.61 -4.03
N ILE A 85 -6.64 -13.14 -3.86
CA ILE A 85 -7.01 -12.08 -2.93
C ILE A 85 -7.08 -12.63 -1.51
N THR A 86 -7.78 -13.75 -1.30
CA THR A 86 -7.93 -14.34 0.03
C THR A 86 -6.61 -14.83 0.63
N ASP A 87 -5.66 -15.26 -0.20
CA ASP A 87 -4.32 -15.67 0.25
C ASP A 87 -3.47 -14.46 0.71
N THR A 88 -3.69 -13.28 0.11
CA THR A 88 -2.89 -12.06 0.38
C THR A 88 -3.76 -10.79 0.42
N PRO A 89 -4.71 -10.69 1.38
CA PRO A 89 -5.75 -9.66 1.34
C PRO A 89 -5.18 -8.25 1.41
N LEU A 90 -4.26 -7.96 2.33
CA LEU A 90 -3.64 -6.62 2.45
C LEU A 90 -2.95 -6.18 1.17
N LYS A 91 -2.26 -7.08 0.46
CA LYS A 91 -1.61 -6.77 -0.80
C LYS A 91 -2.62 -6.23 -1.82
N TRP A 92 -3.76 -6.91 -1.96
CA TRP A 92 -4.80 -6.49 -2.91
C TRP A 92 -5.59 -5.27 -2.46
N LEU A 93 -5.87 -5.15 -1.16
CA LEU A 93 -6.51 -3.97 -0.58
C LEU A 93 -5.63 -2.73 -0.77
N MET A 94 -4.32 -2.84 -0.56
CA MET A 94 -3.37 -1.74 -0.78
C MET A 94 -3.21 -1.41 -2.26
N ARG A 95 -3.22 -2.39 -3.16
CA ARG A 95 -3.24 -2.13 -4.62
C ARG A 95 -4.51 -1.36 -5.02
N ALA A 96 -5.67 -1.80 -4.54
CA ALA A 96 -6.92 -1.11 -4.78
C ALA A 96 -6.90 0.32 -4.21
N TYR A 97 -6.35 0.49 -3.01
CA TYR A 97 -6.15 1.81 -2.41
C TYR A 97 -5.30 2.73 -3.30
N VAL A 98 -4.15 2.26 -3.80
CA VAL A 98 -3.31 3.00 -4.76
C VAL A 98 -4.08 3.36 -6.03
N LYS A 99 -4.90 2.44 -6.56
CA LYS A 99 -5.77 2.74 -7.71
C LYS A 99 -6.73 3.90 -7.45
N THR A 100 -7.29 4.01 -6.25
CA THR A 100 -8.19 5.13 -5.92
C THR A 100 -7.52 6.51 -6.04
N LYS A 101 -6.18 6.58 -5.95
CA LYS A 101 -5.43 7.84 -6.02
C LYS A 101 -4.73 8.06 -7.37
N PHE A 102 -4.28 6.98 -8.01
CA PHE A 102 -3.41 7.06 -9.21
C PHE A 102 -3.98 6.38 -10.46
N GLY A 103 -5.09 5.63 -10.36
CA GLY A 103 -5.63 4.83 -11.45
C GLY A 103 -4.92 3.49 -11.63
N ASP A 104 -5.00 2.89 -12.83
CA ASP A 104 -4.50 1.53 -13.06
C ASP A 104 -2.98 1.43 -13.24
N GLU A 105 -2.31 2.54 -13.47
CA GLU A 105 -0.87 2.61 -13.73
C GLU A 105 -0.21 3.73 -12.95
N VAL A 106 1.03 3.48 -12.53
CA VAL A 106 1.90 4.44 -11.85
C VAL A 106 3.21 4.58 -12.60
N GLU A 107 3.92 5.67 -12.33
CA GLU A 107 5.27 5.87 -12.86
C GLU A 107 6.23 4.77 -12.36
N GLU A 108 7.23 4.45 -13.17
CA GLU A 108 8.32 3.58 -12.69
C GLU A 108 9.18 4.36 -11.70
N VAL A 109 9.57 3.71 -10.60
CA VAL A 109 10.40 4.32 -9.57
C VAL A 109 11.80 3.72 -9.68
N GLU A 110 12.71 4.48 -10.27
CA GLU A 110 14.13 4.15 -10.24
C GLU A 110 14.69 4.51 -8.84
N ASN A 111 15.27 3.53 -8.15
CA ASN A 111 15.93 3.69 -6.83
C ASN A 111 14.99 4.08 -5.66
N LEU A 112 14.13 3.14 -5.23
CA LEU A 112 13.30 3.29 -4.02
C LEU A 112 14.08 3.43 -2.71
N LEU A 113 15.39 3.15 -2.70
CA LEU A 113 16.21 3.10 -1.50
C LEU A 113 17.56 3.81 -1.74
N PRO A 114 17.92 4.85 -0.97
CA PRO A 114 19.31 5.25 -0.84
C PRO A 114 20.07 4.19 -0.02
N GLY A 115 21.10 3.56 -0.59
CA GLY A 115 22.06 2.72 0.13
C GLY A 115 21.90 1.21 -0.08
N GLN A 116 22.57 0.70 -1.11
CA GLN A 116 23.19 -0.63 -1.09
C GLN A 116 24.67 -0.46 -0.74
#